data_AF-A0A4Q3I9H9-F1
#
_entry.id   AF-A0A4Q3I9H9-F1
#
_cell.length_a   1.000
_cell.length_b   1.000
_cell.length_c   1.000
_cell.angle_alpha   90.00
_cell.angle_beta   90.00
_cell.angle_gamma   90.00
#
_symmetry.space_group_name_H-M   'P 1'
#
loop_
_entity.id
_entity.type
_entity.pdbx_description
1 polymer ?
#
loop_
_entity_poly.entity_id
_entity_poly.type
_entity_poly.pdbx_seq_one_letter_code
_entity_poly.pdbx_strand_id
1 'polypeptide(L)'
;ALAHPELFPAPEDKSKGAVTNCPSGWNCQTSTANLYKALGASEKGFELVDTGSAAGLDGSIAGAFEKKTGWLGYYWAPTAILGKYEMVKLSFDTPHDKANWDACTAVPDCPNPKVNSYPSSEAFTVVTKKFADKAGVAMDYIKARKWGNATINSVLAWQTDNQGTNEDAAKHFLTTSPEIWSKWVSADVAEKVKAAL
;
A
#
# COMPACT_ATOMS: atom_id res chain seq x y z
N ALA A 1 9.49 9.86 14.21
CA ALA A 1 8.82 10.81 13.28
C ALA A 1 8.25 12.02 14.02
N LEU A 2 7.24 11.87 14.88
CA LEU A 2 6.55 13.02 15.50
C LEU A 2 7.37 13.89 16.49
N ALA A 3 8.60 13.49 16.82
CA ALA A 3 9.53 14.34 17.58
C ALA A 3 10.31 15.34 16.70
N HIS A 4 10.20 15.20 15.37
CA HIS A 4 11.00 15.94 14.39
C HIS A 4 10.12 16.50 13.25
N PRO A 5 9.24 17.49 13.52
CA PRO A 5 8.39 18.10 12.49
C PRO A 5 9.19 18.75 11.35
N GLU A 6 10.39 19.24 11.63
CA GLU A 6 11.29 19.87 10.66
C GLU A 6 11.72 18.95 9.51
N LEU A 7 11.64 17.62 9.71
CA LEU A 7 11.99 16.64 8.68
C LEU A 7 10.88 16.45 7.65
N PHE A 8 9.65 16.88 7.96
CA PHE A 8 8.45 16.62 7.16
C PHE A 8 7.71 17.92 6.87
N PRO A 9 8.33 18.92 6.21
CA PRO A 9 7.78 20.26 6.12
C PRO A 9 6.39 20.28 5.47
N ALA A 10 5.47 21.00 6.08
CA ALA A 10 4.14 21.23 5.53
C ALA A 10 4.18 22.07 4.24
N PRO A 11 3.26 21.81 3.29
CA PRO A 11 3.25 22.49 1.98
C PRO A 11 2.94 23.98 2.10
N GLU A 12 2.00 24.35 2.97
CA GLU A 12 1.51 25.73 3.12
C GLU A 12 2.25 26.51 4.22
N ASP A 13 2.65 25.85 5.31
CA ASP A 13 3.36 26.46 6.43
C ASP A 13 4.64 25.67 6.77
N LYS A 14 5.77 26.12 6.24
CA LYS A 14 7.08 25.46 6.47
C LYS A 14 7.55 25.48 7.92
N SER A 15 6.91 26.23 8.81
CA SER A 15 7.22 26.20 10.25
C SER A 15 6.64 24.97 10.95
N LYS A 16 5.77 24.20 10.27
CA LYS A 16 5.12 22.99 10.76
C LYS A 16 5.53 21.75 9.97
N GLY A 17 5.35 20.59 10.61
CA GLY A 17 5.39 19.31 9.92
C GLY A 17 4.04 18.96 9.28
N ALA A 18 4.03 18.05 8.31
CA ALA A 18 2.80 17.50 7.71
C ALA A 18 2.65 16.01 8.01
N VAL A 19 1.42 15.62 8.35
CA VAL A 19 0.93 14.25 8.21
C VAL A 19 -0.05 14.24 7.04
N THR A 20 0.35 13.63 5.93
CA THR A 20 -0.49 13.53 4.74
C THR A 20 -1.58 12.47 4.94
N ASN A 21 -2.84 12.89 4.80
CA ASN A 21 -4.01 12.05 4.98
C ASN A 21 -4.26 11.15 3.74
N CYS A 22 -5.15 10.20 3.91
CA CYS A 22 -5.74 9.40 2.84
C CYS A 22 -6.72 10.23 2.00
N PRO A 23 -6.94 9.88 0.70
CA PRO A 23 -7.84 10.62 -0.18
C PRO A 23 -9.24 10.84 0.40
N SER A 24 -9.84 11.98 0.10
CA SER A 24 -11.15 12.32 0.63
C SER A 24 -12.21 11.29 0.24
N GLY A 25 -13.06 10.89 1.19
CA GLY A 25 -14.13 9.91 1.00
C GLY A 25 -13.70 8.45 1.08
N TRP A 26 -12.41 8.16 1.25
CA TRP A 26 -11.94 6.80 1.51
C TRP A 26 -11.98 6.48 3.01
N ASN A 27 -12.20 5.21 3.36
CA ASN A 27 -12.24 4.77 4.76
C ASN A 27 -10.96 5.10 5.55
N CYS A 28 -9.81 5.13 4.88
CA CYS A 28 -8.55 5.48 5.54
C CYS A 28 -8.46 6.96 5.96
N GLN A 29 -9.28 7.85 5.39
CA GLN A 29 -9.29 9.27 5.75
C GLN A 29 -9.69 9.43 7.23
N THR A 30 -10.74 8.72 7.62
CA THR A 30 -11.26 8.71 8.99
C THR A 30 -10.24 8.13 9.97
N SER A 31 -9.70 6.94 9.65
CA SER A 31 -8.74 6.29 10.55
C SER A 31 -7.45 7.08 10.72
N THR A 32 -6.92 7.66 9.64
CA THR A 32 -5.71 8.50 9.72
C THR A 32 -5.98 9.78 10.51
N ALA A 33 -7.12 10.44 10.32
CA ALA A 33 -7.50 11.63 11.09
C ALA A 33 -7.67 11.33 12.60
N ASN A 34 -8.28 10.20 12.93
CA ASN A 34 -8.43 9.77 14.32
C ASN A 34 -7.08 9.39 14.95
N LEU A 35 -6.21 8.70 14.22
CA LEU A 35 -4.86 8.38 14.68
C LEU A 35 -3.99 9.64 14.84
N TYR A 36 -4.13 10.62 13.96
CA TYR A 36 -3.48 11.93 14.09
C TYR A 36 -3.85 12.62 15.41
N LYS A 37 -5.14 12.63 15.75
CA LYS A 37 -5.63 13.16 17.05
C LYS A 37 -5.10 12.33 18.23
N ALA A 38 -5.20 11.00 18.15
CA ALA A 38 -4.77 10.11 19.23
C ALA A 38 -3.26 10.21 19.54
N LEU A 39 -2.45 10.53 18.53
CA LEU A 39 -1.01 10.72 18.67
C LEU A 39 -0.63 12.12 19.19
N GLY A 40 -1.59 13.04 19.33
CA GLY A 40 -1.35 14.44 19.67
C GLY A 40 -0.44 15.13 18.66
N ALA A 41 -0.62 14.83 17.37
CA ALA A 41 0.28 15.31 16.31
C ALA A 41 0.20 16.84 16.15
N SER A 42 -0.98 17.44 16.37
CA SER A 42 -1.16 18.90 16.29
C SER A 42 -0.33 19.63 17.34
N GLU A 43 -0.33 19.15 18.57
CA GLU A 43 0.42 19.70 19.70
C GLU A 43 1.94 19.52 19.51
N LYS A 44 2.33 18.56 18.67
CA LYS A 44 3.72 18.30 18.27
C LYS A 44 4.14 19.10 17.03
N GLY A 45 3.33 20.08 16.60
CA GLY A 45 3.67 20.97 15.50
C GLY A 45 3.43 20.39 14.11
N PHE A 46 2.57 19.38 13.99
CA PHE A 46 2.13 18.89 12.69
C PHE A 46 0.78 19.47 12.28
N GLU A 47 0.50 19.48 10.98
CA GLU A 47 -0.84 19.63 10.42
C GLU A 47 -1.27 18.37 9.68
N LEU A 48 -2.58 18.13 9.63
CA LEU A 48 -3.16 17.05 8.83
C LEU A 48 -3.50 17.59 7.44
N VAL A 49 -2.77 17.13 6.43
CA VAL A 49 -2.91 17.61 5.04
C VAL A 49 -3.87 16.71 4.27
N ASP A 50 -4.93 17.27 3.69
CA ASP A 50 -5.81 16.55 2.77
C ASP A 50 -5.27 16.62 1.34
N THR A 51 -5.18 15.47 0.68
CA THR A 51 -4.70 15.36 -0.71
C THR A 51 -5.83 15.42 -1.74
N GLY A 52 -7.08 15.35 -1.31
CA GLY A 52 -8.29 15.38 -2.13
C GLY A 52 -8.52 14.10 -2.95
N SER A 53 -7.47 13.52 -3.51
CA SER A 53 -7.54 12.37 -4.43
C SER A 53 -6.32 11.46 -4.30
N ALA A 54 -6.43 10.26 -4.89
CA ALA A 54 -5.29 9.33 -5.00
C ALA A 54 -4.13 9.95 -5.80
N ALA A 55 -4.43 10.65 -6.90
CA ALA A 55 -3.42 11.34 -7.70
C ALA A 55 -2.71 12.47 -6.91
N GLY A 56 -3.45 13.19 -6.07
CA GLY A 56 -2.88 14.20 -5.17
C GLY A 56 -1.94 13.59 -4.13
N LEU A 57 -2.31 12.42 -3.58
CA LEU A 57 -1.48 11.69 -2.62
C LEU A 57 -0.19 11.18 -3.28
N ASP A 58 -0.31 10.53 -4.43
CA ASP A 58 0.82 10.06 -5.22
C ASP A 58 1.77 11.22 -5.60
N GLY A 59 1.21 12.36 -6.02
CA GLY A 59 1.97 13.57 -6.33
C GLY A 59 2.69 14.17 -5.12
N SER A 60 2.10 14.10 -3.92
CA SER A 60 2.76 14.57 -2.69
C SER A 60 4.01 13.75 -2.34
N ILE A 61 3.96 12.43 -2.58
CA ILE A 61 5.09 11.52 -2.37
C ILE A 61 6.17 11.81 -3.43
N ALA A 62 5.79 11.79 -4.71
CA ALA A 62 6.71 12.05 -5.81
C ALA A 62 7.44 13.39 -5.65
N GLY A 63 6.70 14.46 -5.34
CA GLY A 63 7.27 15.79 -5.12
C GLY A 63 8.23 15.86 -3.93
N ALA A 64 7.99 15.09 -2.86
CA ALA A 64 8.91 15.02 -1.73
C ALA A 64 10.23 14.33 -2.10
N PHE A 65 10.17 13.25 -2.89
CA PHE A 65 11.37 12.57 -3.40
C PHE A 65 12.17 13.46 -4.36
N GLU A 66 11.51 14.14 -5.29
CA GLU A 66 12.16 15.09 -6.21
C GLU A 66 12.89 16.21 -5.46
N LYS A 67 12.24 16.76 -4.42
CA LYS A 67 12.80 17.83 -3.59
C LYS A 67 13.77 17.34 -2.52
N LYS A 68 13.91 16.02 -2.35
CA LYS A 68 14.69 15.38 -1.28
C LYS A 68 14.30 15.86 0.11
N THR A 69 12.99 16.02 0.33
CA THR A 69 12.41 16.38 1.62
C THR A 69 11.70 15.17 2.22
N GLY A 70 11.60 15.07 3.54
CA GLY A 70 10.88 13.97 4.16
C GLY A 70 9.37 14.05 3.88
N TRP A 71 8.75 12.89 3.77
CA TRP A 71 7.31 12.72 3.66
C TRP A 71 6.79 11.81 4.78
N LEU A 72 5.67 12.18 5.39
CA LEU A 72 5.01 11.42 6.44
C LEU A 72 3.51 11.40 6.18
N GLY A 73 2.89 10.22 6.16
CA GLY A 73 1.46 10.11 5.93
C GLY A 73 0.97 8.69 5.77
N TYR A 74 -0.29 8.58 5.38
CA TYR A 74 -0.92 7.31 5.03
C TYR A 74 -0.53 6.88 3.62
N TYR A 75 -0.13 5.62 3.47
CA TYR A 75 -0.07 4.95 2.18
C TYR A 75 -0.30 3.45 2.33
N TRP A 76 -0.64 2.75 1.24
CA TRP A 76 -0.96 1.31 1.26
C TRP A 76 -0.12 0.52 0.25
N ALA A 77 -0.07 -0.80 0.46
CA ALA A 77 0.60 -1.74 -0.41
C ALA A 77 -0.36 -2.87 -0.82
N PRO A 78 -0.21 -3.45 -2.03
CA PRO A 78 0.79 -3.10 -3.05
C PRO A 78 0.35 -1.95 -3.98
N THR A 79 1.32 -1.17 -4.50
CA THR A 79 1.11 0.00 -5.38
C THR A 79 2.37 0.31 -6.20
N ALA A 80 2.22 1.04 -7.32
CA ALA A 80 3.36 1.51 -8.13
C ALA A 80 4.26 2.49 -7.38
N ILE A 81 3.68 3.40 -6.58
CA ILE A 81 4.44 4.39 -5.79
C ILE A 81 5.43 3.71 -4.84
N LEU A 82 5.02 2.65 -4.14
CA LEU A 82 5.94 1.88 -3.27
C LEU A 82 6.93 1.00 -4.03
N GLY A 83 6.81 0.89 -5.36
CA GLY A 83 7.83 0.28 -6.22
C GLY A 83 8.82 1.29 -6.79
N LYS A 84 8.39 2.55 -6.96
CA LYS A 84 9.23 3.65 -7.47
C LYS A 84 10.02 4.34 -6.38
N TYR A 85 9.42 4.50 -5.21
CA TYR A 85 9.95 5.29 -4.12
C TYR A 85 10.17 4.42 -2.89
N GLU A 86 11.41 4.37 -2.40
CA GLU A 86 11.77 3.59 -1.23
C GLU A 86 11.23 4.24 0.04
N MET A 87 10.22 3.62 0.64
CA MET A 87 9.55 4.12 1.83
C MET A 87 9.60 3.09 2.95
N VAL A 88 9.61 3.57 4.19
CA VAL A 88 9.56 2.73 5.39
C VAL A 88 8.19 2.81 6.04
N LYS A 89 7.59 1.65 6.34
CA LYS A 89 6.38 1.60 7.16
C LYS A 89 6.75 1.87 8.62
N LEU A 90 6.21 2.94 9.18
CA LEU A 90 6.40 3.27 10.59
C LEU A 90 5.53 2.40 11.51
N SER A 91 6.07 2.04 12.66
CA SER A 91 5.35 1.39 13.76
C SER A 91 4.50 2.43 14.52
N PHE A 92 3.33 2.01 14.99
CA PHE A 92 2.52 2.77 15.97
C PHE A 92 2.86 2.38 17.42
N ASP A 93 3.79 1.44 17.61
CA ASP A 93 4.22 0.87 18.88
C ASP A 93 3.06 0.29 19.72
N THR A 94 1.99 -0.10 19.02
CA THR A 94 0.82 -0.77 19.59
C THR A 94 0.30 -1.83 18.61
N PRO A 95 -0.16 -3.00 19.11
CA PRO A 95 -0.85 -3.98 18.28
C PRO A 95 -2.19 -3.44 17.76
N HIS A 96 -2.78 -4.16 16.82
CA HIS A 96 -4.09 -3.83 16.28
C HIS A 96 -5.18 -4.28 17.24
N ASP A 97 -5.94 -3.34 17.81
CA ASP A 97 -7.16 -3.61 18.57
C ASP A 97 -8.36 -3.49 17.63
N LYS A 98 -8.89 -4.64 17.20
CA LYS A 98 -10.04 -4.68 16.29
C LYS A 98 -11.30 -4.07 16.89
N ALA A 99 -11.55 -4.31 18.19
CA ALA A 99 -12.76 -3.82 18.84
C ALA A 99 -12.74 -2.29 18.93
N ASN A 100 -11.60 -1.70 19.30
CA ASN A 100 -11.43 -0.25 19.27
C ASN A 100 -11.44 0.31 17.84
N TRP A 101 -10.87 -0.43 16.89
CA TRP A 101 -10.85 -0.01 15.49
C TRP A 101 -12.27 0.17 14.93
N ASP A 102 -13.09 -0.85 15.09
CA ASP A 102 -14.47 -0.88 14.58
C ASP A 102 -15.38 0.09 15.34
N ALA A 103 -15.14 0.32 16.64
CA ALA A 103 -15.97 1.18 17.48
C ALA A 103 -15.55 2.65 17.46
N CYS A 104 -14.32 2.96 17.07
CA CYS A 104 -13.78 4.33 17.16
C CYS A 104 -12.71 4.66 16.12
N THR A 105 -11.60 3.90 16.00
CA THR A 105 -10.48 4.33 15.14
C THR A 105 -10.93 4.58 13.71
N ALA A 106 -11.74 3.69 13.13
CA ALA A 106 -12.26 3.83 11.77
C ALA A 106 -13.65 4.50 11.69
N VAL A 107 -14.18 5.02 12.80
CA VAL A 107 -15.51 5.64 12.86
C VAL A 107 -15.39 7.16 12.79
N PRO A 108 -16.15 7.84 11.91
CA PRO A 108 -16.17 9.30 11.86
C PRO A 108 -16.52 9.91 13.20
N ASP A 109 -15.95 11.08 13.49
CA ASP A 109 -16.26 11.88 14.68
C ASP A 109 -16.10 11.15 16.02
N CYS A 110 -15.18 10.17 16.11
CA CYS A 110 -14.89 9.55 17.40
C CYS A 110 -14.37 10.61 18.40
N PRO A 111 -15.03 10.79 19.57
CA PRO A 111 -14.70 11.88 20.49
C PRO A 111 -13.37 11.67 21.21
N ASN A 112 -12.94 10.42 21.39
CA ASN A 112 -11.70 10.08 22.10
C ASN A 112 -10.97 8.92 21.42
N PRO A 113 -10.33 9.16 20.27
CA PRO A 113 -9.58 8.13 19.56
C PRO A 113 -8.35 7.72 20.36
N LYS A 114 -8.08 6.42 20.38
CA LYS A 114 -6.87 5.83 20.97
C LYS A 114 -5.88 5.47 19.89
N VAL A 115 -4.59 5.46 20.24
CA VAL A 115 -3.55 4.98 19.33
C VAL A 115 -3.82 3.50 19.04
N ASN A 116 -3.84 3.16 17.76
CA ASN A 116 -4.08 1.82 17.25
C ASN A 116 -3.17 1.62 16.01
N SER A 117 -2.94 0.39 15.59
CA SER A 117 -2.27 0.13 14.31
C SER A 117 -3.27 -0.27 13.22
N TYR A 118 -2.94 0.05 11.97
CA TYR A 118 -3.73 -0.40 10.83
C TYR A 118 -3.77 -1.93 10.77
N PRO A 119 -4.93 -2.54 10.43
CA PRO A 119 -5.01 -3.97 10.21
C PRO A 119 -4.12 -4.38 9.04
N SER A 120 -3.68 -5.63 9.05
CA SER A 120 -3.11 -6.24 7.85
C SER A 120 -4.26 -6.62 6.91
N SER A 121 -4.33 -5.99 5.74
CA SER A 121 -5.30 -6.36 4.71
C SER A 121 -4.89 -7.66 4.03
N GLU A 122 -5.83 -8.61 3.91
CA GLU A 122 -5.63 -9.88 3.22
C GLU A 122 -6.25 -9.83 1.82
N ALA A 123 -5.50 -10.30 0.82
CA ALA A 123 -5.99 -10.45 -0.55
C ALA A 123 -6.31 -11.93 -0.80
N PHE A 124 -7.56 -12.23 -1.13
CA PHE A 124 -8.03 -13.59 -1.39
C PHE A 124 -8.25 -13.85 -2.86
N THR A 125 -7.91 -15.06 -3.32
CA THR A 125 -8.39 -15.57 -4.61
C THR A 125 -9.69 -16.32 -4.37
N VAL A 126 -10.80 -15.78 -4.87
CA VAL A 126 -12.14 -16.37 -4.71
C VAL A 126 -12.58 -17.00 -6.03
N VAL A 127 -13.05 -18.24 -5.97
CA VAL A 127 -13.59 -18.96 -7.13
C VAL A 127 -14.97 -19.52 -6.82
N THR A 128 -15.78 -19.74 -7.87
CA THR A 128 -17.07 -20.41 -7.69
C THR A 128 -16.87 -21.88 -7.32
N LYS A 129 -17.81 -22.46 -6.56
CA LYS A 129 -17.79 -23.89 -6.23
C LYS A 129 -17.71 -24.76 -7.48
N LYS A 130 -18.52 -24.44 -8.51
CA LYS A 130 -18.54 -25.18 -9.78
C LYS A 130 -17.19 -25.17 -10.50
N PHE A 131 -16.44 -24.06 -10.43
CA PHE A 131 -15.08 -24.01 -10.94
C PHE A 131 -14.17 -24.91 -10.11
N ALA A 132 -14.19 -24.77 -8.79
CA ALA A 132 -13.36 -25.56 -7.89
C ALA A 132 -13.55 -27.07 -8.08
N ASP A 133 -14.79 -27.53 -8.29
CA ASP A 133 -15.13 -28.93 -8.49
C ASP A 133 -14.68 -29.47 -9.88
N LYS A 134 -14.38 -28.59 -10.86
CA LYS A 134 -14.08 -28.97 -12.26
C LYS A 134 -12.70 -28.59 -12.77
N ALA A 135 -12.00 -27.66 -12.11
CA ALA A 135 -10.80 -27.05 -12.69
C ALA A 135 -9.55 -27.95 -12.66
N GLY A 136 -9.57 -29.07 -11.93
CA GLY A 136 -8.45 -30.02 -11.89
C GLY A 136 -7.12 -29.32 -11.59
N VAL A 137 -6.13 -29.50 -12.47
CA VAL A 137 -4.79 -28.87 -12.38
C VAL A 137 -4.85 -27.33 -12.29
N ALA A 138 -5.88 -26.68 -12.84
CA ALA A 138 -6.02 -25.23 -12.72
C ALA A 138 -6.34 -24.81 -11.27
N MET A 139 -7.00 -25.67 -10.46
CA MET A 139 -7.16 -25.39 -9.03
C MET A 139 -5.85 -25.51 -8.27
N ASP A 140 -4.94 -26.39 -8.69
CA ASP A 140 -3.63 -26.51 -8.04
C ASP A 140 -2.80 -25.25 -8.27
N TYR A 141 -2.84 -24.70 -9.48
CA TYR A 141 -2.28 -23.38 -9.77
C TYR A 141 -2.88 -22.29 -8.88
N ILE A 142 -4.21 -22.21 -8.78
CA ILE A 142 -4.91 -21.19 -7.98
C ILE A 142 -4.52 -21.29 -6.49
N LYS A 143 -4.34 -22.50 -5.96
CA LYS A 143 -3.89 -22.73 -4.57
C LYS A 143 -2.41 -22.39 -4.35
N ALA A 144 -1.56 -22.63 -5.36
CA ALA A 144 -0.13 -22.40 -5.27
C ALA A 144 0.27 -20.92 -5.50
N ARG A 145 -0.51 -20.20 -6.31
CA ARG A 145 -0.23 -18.83 -6.74
C ARG A 145 -0.15 -17.87 -5.56
N LYS A 146 1.06 -17.41 -5.28
CA LYS A 146 1.36 -16.39 -4.27
C LYS A 146 2.63 -15.64 -4.63
N TRP A 147 2.64 -14.35 -4.31
CA TRP A 147 3.76 -13.44 -4.48
C TRP A 147 3.69 -12.33 -3.42
N GLY A 148 4.82 -11.71 -3.12
CA GLY A 148 4.92 -10.68 -2.09
C GLY A 148 4.61 -9.28 -2.64
N ASN A 149 4.26 -8.36 -1.73
CA ASN A 149 3.99 -6.96 -2.09
C ASN A 149 5.18 -6.30 -2.80
N ALA A 150 6.42 -6.61 -2.42
CA ALA A 150 7.61 -6.04 -3.08
C ALA A 150 7.67 -6.40 -4.58
N THR A 151 7.35 -7.65 -4.94
CA THR A 151 7.27 -8.10 -6.33
C THR A 151 6.17 -7.34 -7.08
N ILE A 152 4.97 -7.25 -6.49
CA ILE A 152 3.83 -6.55 -7.13
C ILE A 152 4.16 -5.06 -7.31
N ASN A 153 4.73 -4.41 -6.29
CA ASN A 153 5.15 -3.01 -6.34
C ASN A 153 6.13 -2.77 -7.49
N SER A 154 7.15 -3.62 -7.63
CA SER A 154 8.16 -3.51 -8.69
C SER A 154 7.54 -3.65 -10.09
N VAL A 155 6.64 -4.63 -10.28
CA VAL A 155 5.95 -4.82 -11.57
C VAL A 155 5.05 -3.63 -11.90
N LEU A 156 4.30 -3.10 -10.92
CA LEU A 156 3.44 -1.93 -11.11
C LEU A 156 4.23 -0.65 -11.39
N ALA A 157 5.39 -0.48 -10.73
CA ALA A 157 6.31 0.61 -11.00
C ALA A 157 6.83 0.54 -12.43
N TRP A 158 7.35 -0.62 -12.84
CA TRP A 158 7.81 -0.85 -14.21
C TRP A 158 6.70 -0.58 -15.23
N GLN A 159 5.49 -1.09 -15.00
CA GLN A 159 4.35 -0.86 -15.88
C GLN A 159 4.07 0.63 -16.04
N THR A 160 4.09 1.38 -14.94
CA THR A 160 3.83 2.82 -14.96
C THR A 160 4.93 3.58 -15.70
N ASP A 161 6.21 3.27 -15.44
CA ASP A 161 7.36 3.96 -16.07
C ASP A 161 7.47 3.67 -17.58
N ASN A 162 7.06 2.48 -18.00
CA ASN A 162 7.11 2.07 -19.41
C ASN A 162 5.80 2.33 -20.14
N GLN A 163 4.80 2.93 -19.48
CA GLN A 163 3.44 3.10 -20.00
C GLN A 163 2.86 1.78 -20.54
N GLY A 164 3.23 0.67 -19.88
CA GLY A 164 2.94 -0.68 -20.32
C GLY A 164 1.49 -1.07 -20.11
N THR A 165 0.99 -1.91 -21.01
CA THR A 165 -0.31 -2.56 -20.83
C THR A 165 -0.24 -3.59 -19.70
N ASN A 166 -1.39 -4.09 -19.25
CA ASN A 166 -1.44 -5.20 -18.30
C ASN A 166 -0.76 -6.47 -18.84
N GLU A 167 -0.78 -6.67 -20.17
CA GLU A 167 -0.08 -7.78 -20.81
C GLU A 167 1.43 -7.60 -20.75
N ASP A 168 1.92 -6.38 -21.00
CA ASP A 168 3.34 -6.07 -20.89
C ASP A 168 3.84 -6.28 -19.45
N ALA A 169 3.07 -5.84 -18.46
CA ALA A 169 3.39 -6.07 -17.05
C ALA A 169 3.42 -7.55 -16.68
N ALA A 170 2.47 -8.34 -17.21
CA ALA A 170 2.44 -9.79 -17.00
C ALA A 170 3.66 -10.48 -17.64
N LYS A 171 4.01 -10.11 -18.88
CA LYS A 171 5.22 -10.62 -19.55
C LYS A 171 6.49 -10.22 -18.81
N HIS A 172 6.59 -8.96 -18.38
CA HIS A 172 7.70 -8.49 -17.57
C HIS A 172 7.86 -9.33 -16.31
N PHE A 173 6.79 -9.54 -15.54
CA PHE A 173 6.82 -10.41 -14.36
C PHE A 173 7.27 -11.83 -14.68
N LEU A 174 6.74 -12.43 -15.76
CA LEU A 174 7.13 -13.78 -16.16
C LEU A 174 8.61 -13.87 -16.55
N THR A 175 9.16 -12.84 -17.19
CA THR A 175 10.56 -12.77 -17.58
C THR A 175 11.48 -12.52 -16.39
N THR A 176 11.10 -11.65 -15.45
CA THR A 176 12.00 -11.17 -14.38
C THR A 176 11.86 -11.91 -13.06
N SER A 177 10.79 -12.70 -12.85
CA SER A 177 10.53 -13.43 -11.61
C SER A 177 10.31 -14.95 -11.78
N PRO A 178 11.11 -15.68 -12.61
CA PRO A 178 10.93 -17.12 -12.82
C PRO A 178 11.03 -17.93 -11.54
N GLU A 179 11.82 -17.50 -10.56
CA GLU A 179 11.97 -18.14 -9.25
C GLU A 179 10.70 -18.07 -8.39
N ILE A 180 9.77 -17.17 -8.70
CA ILE A 180 8.47 -17.05 -8.04
C ILE A 180 7.45 -17.93 -8.76
N TRP A 181 7.18 -17.65 -10.04
CA TRP A 181 6.02 -18.24 -10.71
C TRP A 181 6.23 -19.70 -11.15
N SER A 182 7.48 -20.13 -11.37
CA SER A 182 7.75 -21.53 -11.76
C SER A 182 7.34 -22.52 -10.67
N LYS A 183 7.23 -22.07 -9.41
CA LYS A 183 6.74 -22.87 -8.28
C LYS A 183 5.22 -23.04 -8.27
N TRP A 184 4.49 -22.32 -9.11
CA TRP A 184 3.02 -22.38 -9.20
C TRP A 184 2.53 -23.43 -10.19
N VAL A 185 3.42 -23.98 -11.02
CA VAL A 185 3.11 -24.92 -12.09
C VAL A 185 4.09 -26.10 -12.07
N SER A 186 3.79 -27.16 -12.82
CA SER A 186 4.73 -28.26 -13.01
C SER A 186 5.97 -27.82 -13.81
N ALA A 187 7.07 -28.56 -13.67
CA ALA A 187 8.32 -28.26 -14.37
C ALA A 187 8.15 -28.22 -15.91
N ASP A 188 7.36 -29.13 -16.48
CA ASP A 188 7.12 -29.15 -17.92
C ASP A 188 6.35 -27.92 -18.42
N VAL A 189 5.41 -27.41 -17.62
CA VAL A 189 4.68 -26.18 -17.92
C VAL A 189 5.60 -24.97 -17.76
N ALA A 190 6.44 -24.94 -16.74
CA ALA A 190 7.40 -23.85 -16.54
C ALA A 190 8.37 -23.72 -17.73
N GLU A 191 8.90 -24.84 -18.24
CA GLU A 191 9.79 -24.82 -19.40
C GLU A 191 9.06 -24.36 -20.67
N LYS A 192 7.80 -24.76 -20.89
CA LYS A 192 6.98 -24.28 -22.01
C LYS A 192 6.72 -22.77 -21.94
N VAL A 193 6.42 -22.24 -20.75
CA VAL A 193 6.22 -20.80 -20.56
C VAL A 193 7.52 -20.05 -20.84
N LYS A 194 8.65 -20.47 -20.28
CA LYS A 194 9.96 -19.84 -20.55
C LYS A 194 10.33 -19.82 -22.02
N ALA A 195 10.02 -20.89 -22.76
CA ALA A 195 10.31 -20.98 -24.19
C ALA A 195 9.40 -20.09 -25.07
N ALA A 196 8.27 -19.62 -24.54
CA ALA A 196 7.29 -18.81 -25.25
C ALA A 196 7.39 -17.30 -24.94
N LEU A 197 8.22 -16.91 -23.97
CA LEU A 197 8.53 -15.51 -23.63
C LEU A 197 9.62 -14.97 -24.57
#